data_AF-A0A1M7F4C7-F1
#
_entry.id   AF-A0A1M7F4C7-F1
#
_cell.length_a   1.000
_cell.length_b   1.000
_cell.length_c   1.000
_cell.angle_alpha   90.00
_cell.angle_beta   90.00
_cell.angle_gamma   90.00
#
_symmetry.space_group_name_H-M   'P 1'
#
loop_
_entity.id
_entity.type
_entity.pdbx_description
1 polymer ?
#
loop_
_entity_poly.entity_id
_entity_poly.type
_entity_poly.pdbx_seq_one_letter_code
_entity_poly.pdbx_strand_id
1 'polypeptide(L)'
;MITYMTLPGDTLEKIASDLKVENPVYLKDFHNKYCAVYDRLAEPVKMKPGTLLLIPFGDEIIKLNQEINKNGDSLYYHPPHGKIPYSIPLLSGVYTITQQKFEDGVVQNHYSYQAELKYLRAEQDDHLFSIQIFGSHKNGTESDSKMSSLSKACAAILFPVEIRVGKTGKITEAKFFHTETVIKNELDNLKKYFTDDLSASYIDYLKKTVENHHQILKSIRNTLPVQFLFGSFYRAKYKDWTDSEIYHEFIPWLSTASPIRFELYNRILPKDKDNNILKIKQFGASCDYRNLNQLYDKDYEYHEQSTINNHSVVCRHEAEYTLDLINLMIQKVEANFEIQIGDVTERDIFTIEKQLK
;
A
#
# COMPACT_ATOMS: atom_id res chain seq x y z
N MET A 1 -0.21 -27.58 28.32
CA MET A 1 1.16 -27.09 28.55
C MET A 1 2.15 -28.08 27.98
N ILE A 2 3.25 -27.61 27.42
CA ILE A 2 4.36 -28.46 26.96
C ILE A 2 5.70 -27.89 27.43
N THR A 3 6.74 -28.73 27.43
CA THR A 3 8.11 -28.30 27.68
C THR A 3 8.79 -27.98 26.35
N TYR A 4 9.28 -26.77 26.22
CA TYR A 4 10.07 -26.29 25.09
C TYR A 4 11.52 -26.10 25.51
N MET A 5 12.46 -26.57 24.68
CA MET A 5 13.88 -26.33 24.90
C MET A 5 14.33 -25.18 24.01
N THR A 6 14.83 -24.10 24.61
CA THR A 6 15.26 -22.91 23.87
C THR A 6 16.43 -23.20 22.93
N LEU A 7 16.37 -22.62 21.74
CA LEU A 7 17.39 -22.71 20.71
C LEU A 7 18.30 -21.47 20.70
N PRO A 8 19.48 -21.54 20.07
CA PRO A 8 20.30 -20.36 19.82
C PRO A 8 19.52 -19.24 19.11
N GLY A 9 19.54 -18.04 19.70
CA GLY A 9 18.85 -16.86 19.16
C GLY A 9 17.36 -16.76 19.56
N ASP A 10 16.84 -17.69 20.36
CA ASP A 10 15.49 -17.55 20.90
C ASP A 10 15.42 -16.42 21.93
N THR A 11 14.36 -15.64 21.80
CA THR A 11 13.95 -14.64 22.79
C THR A 11 12.50 -14.94 23.19
N LEU A 12 12.06 -14.36 24.31
CA LEU A 12 10.70 -14.57 24.77
C LEU A 12 9.67 -13.99 23.79
N GLU A 13 10.00 -12.88 23.14
CA GLU A 13 9.22 -12.23 22.07
C GLU A 13 9.05 -13.17 20.88
N LYS A 14 10.16 -13.79 20.43
CA LYS A 14 10.14 -14.73 19.31
C LYS A 14 9.26 -15.93 19.63
N ILE A 15 9.47 -16.57 20.79
CA ILE A 15 8.68 -17.73 21.22
C ILE A 15 7.21 -17.35 21.36
N ALA A 16 6.89 -16.19 21.97
CA ALA A 16 5.51 -15.72 22.08
C ALA A 16 4.88 -15.53 20.70
N SER A 17 5.59 -14.90 19.76
CA SER A 17 5.12 -14.73 18.38
C SER A 17 4.87 -16.07 17.68
N ASP A 18 5.78 -17.04 17.81
CA ASP A 18 5.67 -18.37 17.21
C ASP A 18 4.47 -19.16 17.78
N LEU A 19 4.21 -18.99 19.09
CA LEU A 19 3.05 -19.56 19.78
C LEU A 19 1.76 -18.76 19.58
N LYS A 20 1.83 -17.60 18.93
CA LYS A 20 0.71 -16.65 18.81
C LYS A 20 0.18 -16.16 20.17
N VAL A 21 1.07 -15.93 21.12
CA VAL A 21 0.79 -15.27 22.40
C VAL A 21 1.02 -13.77 22.24
N GLU A 22 0.00 -12.97 22.54
CA GLU A 22 -0.03 -11.54 22.19
C GLU A 22 0.91 -10.65 23.01
N ASN A 23 1.42 -11.16 24.13
CA ASN A 23 2.35 -10.41 24.98
C ASN A 23 3.35 -11.39 25.63
N PRO A 24 4.66 -11.24 25.40
CA PRO A 24 5.69 -12.12 25.96
C PRO A 24 5.74 -12.10 27.49
N VAL A 25 5.35 -11.00 28.15
CA VAL A 25 5.29 -10.93 29.62
C VAL A 25 4.39 -12.04 30.19
N TYR A 26 3.26 -12.30 29.53
CA TYR A 26 2.34 -13.35 29.95
C TYR A 26 2.90 -14.75 29.73
N LEU A 27 3.78 -14.94 28.73
CA LEU A 27 4.50 -16.19 28.54
C LEU A 27 5.52 -16.42 29.67
N LYS A 28 6.21 -15.36 30.13
CA LYS A 28 7.08 -15.42 31.32
C LYS A 28 6.29 -15.83 32.56
N ASP A 29 5.15 -15.17 32.78
CA ASP A 29 4.35 -15.38 33.98
C ASP A 29 3.70 -16.76 33.98
N PHE A 30 3.28 -17.25 32.81
CA PHE A 30 2.84 -18.63 32.63
C PHE A 30 3.95 -19.60 33.02
N HIS A 31 5.17 -19.43 32.49
CA HIS A 31 6.30 -20.28 32.87
C HIS A 31 6.57 -20.25 34.38
N ASN A 32 6.70 -19.06 34.97
CA ASN A 32 7.05 -18.85 36.38
C ASN A 32 6.00 -19.41 37.36
N LYS A 33 4.75 -19.54 36.92
CA LYS A 33 3.65 -20.13 37.68
C LYS A 33 3.78 -21.65 37.83
N TYR A 34 4.33 -22.33 36.81
CA TYR A 34 4.37 -23.79 36.76
C TYR A 34 5.77 -24.38 36.98
N CYS A 35 6.84 -23.58 36.88
CA CYS A 35 8.20 -24.05 37.12
C CYS A 35 8.60 -23.98 38.61
N ALA A 36 9.72 -24.63 38.94
CA ALA A 36 10.30 -24.53 40.27
C ALA A 36 10.87 -23.12 40.50
N VAL A 37 10.99 -22.70 41.76
CA VAL A 37 11.43 -21.34 42.12
C VAL A 37 12.80 -20.99 41.52
N TYR A 38 13.71 -21.96 41.42
CA TYR A 38 15.05 -21.78 40.86
C TYR A 38 15.08 -21.73 39.32
N ASP A 39 14.01 -22.17 38.65
CA ASP A 39 13.86 -22.13 37.18
C ASP A 39 13.14 -20.87 36.70
N ARG A 40 12.67 -20.01 37.63
CA ARG A 40 11.93 -18.80 37.28
C ARG A 40 12.78 -17.82 36.48
N LEU A 41 12.15 -17.26 35.46
CA LEU A 41 12.68 -16.16 34.67
C LEU A 41 12.60 -14.86 35.49
N ALA A 42 13.75 -14.34 35.89
CA ALA A 42 13.91 -13.05 36.56
C ALA A 42 14.31 -11.95 35.56
N GLU A 43 13.99 -10.69 35.90
CA GLU A 43 14.37 -9.55 35.07
C GLU A 43 15.85 -9.15 35.28
N PRO A 44 16.59 -8.80 34.21
CA PRO A 44 16.21 -8.90 32.80
C PRO A 44 16.20 -10.36 32.32
N VAL A 45 15.17 -10.76 31.57
CA VAL A 45 15.06 -12.13 31.03
C VAL A 45 16.22 -12.41 30.06
N LYS A 46 17.12 -13.32 30.44
CA LYS A 46 18.22 -13.80 29.60
C LYS A 46 17.97 -15.24 29.20
N MET A 47 17.53 -15.45 27.97
CA MET A 47 17.36 -16.79 27.40
C MET A 47 18.73 -17.38 27.06
N LYS A 48 19.05 -18.53 27.66
CA LYS A 48 20.21 -19.33 27.29
C LYS A 48 19.74 -20.50 26.43
N PRO A 49 20.49 -20.94 25.41
CA PRO A 49 20.17 -22.16 24.70
C PRO A 49 20.12 -23.37 25.65
N GLY A 50 19.15 -24.25 25.46
CA GLY A 50 18.95 -25.43 26.31
C GLY A 50 18.13 -25.19 27.59
N THR A 51 17.68 -23.95 27.85
CA THR A 51 16.73 -23.66 28.94
C THR A 51 15.39 -24.33 28.64
N LEU A 52 14.84 -25.04 29.63
CA LEU A 52 13.53 -25.68 29.53
C LEU A 52 12.44 -24.71 29.97
N LEU A 53 11.55 -24.36 29.04
CA LEU A 53 10.41 -23.50 29.28
C LEU A 53 9.11 -24.30 29.25
N LEU A 54 8.35 -24.22 30.34
CA LEU A 54 6.93 -24.54 30.33
C LEU A 54 6.15 -23.46 29.57
N ILE A 55 5.53 -23.85 28.45
CA ILE A 55 4.78 -22.95 27.56
C ILE A 55 3.32 -23.42 27.37
N PRO A 56 2.38 -22.50 27.12
CA PRO A 56 0.98 -22.86 26.85
C PRO A 56 0.86 -23.61 25.52
N PHE A 57 -0.13 -24.49 25.41
CA PHE A 57 -0.42 -25.20 24.16
C PHE A 57 -1.93 -25.40 23.95
N GLY A 58 -2.38 -25.34 22.69
CA GLY A 58 -3.79 -25.49 22.33
C GLY A 58 -4.67 -24.41 23.00
N ASP A 59 -5.74 -24.84 23.66
CA ASP A 59 -6.72 -23.95 24.30
C ASP A 59 -6.13 -23.02 25.39
N GLU A 60 -4.97 -23.37 25.95
CA GLU A 60 -4.29 -22.49 26.92
C GLU A 60 -3.83 -21.18 26.27
N ILE A 61 -3.41 -21.21 25.01
CA ILE A 61 -3.00 -20.01 24.26
C ILE A 61 -4.21 -19.09 24.08
N ILE A 62 -5.37 -19.67 23.73
CA ILE A 62 -6.63 -18.91 23.57
C ILE A 62 -7.02 -18.25 24.89
N LYS A 63 -6.98 -18.98 26.00
CA LYS A 63 -7.30 -18.46 27.33
C LYS A 63 -6.33 -17.36 27.75
N LEU A 64 -5.04 -17.53 27.49
CA LEU A 64 -4.01 -16.55 27.81
C LEU A 64 -4.23 -15.25 27.01
N ASN A 65 -4.51 -15.35 25.71
CA ASN A 65 -4.83 -14.18 24.89
C ASN A 65 -6.14 -13.50 25.29
N GLN A 66 -7.15 -14.24 25.73
CA GLN A 66 -8.37 -13.65 26.29
C GLN A 66 -8.08 -12.82 27.55
N GLU A 67 -7.19 -13.30 28.42
CA GLU A 67 -6.75 -12.57 29.61
C GLU A 67 -5.97 -11.30 29.24
N ILE A 68 -4.99 -11.42 28.34
CA ILE A 68 -4.21 -10.30 27.81
C ILE A 68 -5.13 -9.20 27.24
N ASN A 69 -6.10 -9.60 26.41
CA ASN A 69 -7.05 -8.66 25.80
C ASN A 69 -7.98 -8.01 26.83
N LYS A 70 -8.47 -8.79 27.80
CA LYS A 70 -9.31 -8.26 28.89
C LYS A 70 -8.58 -7.21 29.74
N ASN A 71 -7.27 -7.39 29.93
CA ASN A 71 -6.43 -6.47 30.70
C ASN A 71 -5.95 -5.26 29.87
N GLY A 72 -6.15 -5.25 28.55
CA GLY A 72 -5.68 -4.18 27.66
C GLY A 72 -4.17 -4.26 27.32
N ASP A 73 -3.54 -5.39 27.63
CA ASP A 73 -2.10 -5.62 27.53
C ASP A 73 -1.68 -6.20 26.18
N SER A 74 -2.62 -6.43 25.28
CA SER A 74 -2.32 -6.91 23.93
C SER A 74 -1.36 -5.95 23.23
N LEU A 75 -0.29 -6.50 22.66
CA LEU A 75 0.64 -5.74 21.84
C LEU A 75 0.14 -5.58 20.41
N TYR A 76 -0.85 -6.33 19.96
CA TYR A 76 -1.31 -6.33 18.57
C TYR A 76 -2.69 -5.69 18.41
N TYR A 77 -2.97 -5.19 17.21
CA TYR A 77 -4.31 -4.76 16.84
C TYR A 77 -5.04 -5.91 16.17
N HIS A 78 -6.27 -6.19 16.62
CA HIS A 78 -7.13 -7.22 16.03
C HIS A 78 -8.28 -6.55 15.30
N PRO A 79 -8.31 -6.62 13.95
CA PRO A 79 -9.32 -5.93 13.18
C PRO A 79 -10.72 -6.52 13.45
N PRO A 80 -11.74 -5.69 13.77
CA PRO A 80 -13.11 -6.15 13.91
C PRO A 80 -13.56 -6.90 12.66
N HIS A 81 -14.18 -8.07 12.84
CA HIS A 81 -14.62 -8.94 11.73
C HIS A 81 -13.50 -9.37 10.76
N GLY A 82 -12.24 -9.30 11.20
CA GLY A 82 -11.08 -9.70 10.42
C GLY A 82 -10.73 -8.74 9.29
N LYS A 83 -11.16 -7.47 9.31
CA LYS A 83 -10.77 -6.48 8.29
C LYS A 83 -10.40 -5.15 8.94
N ILE A 84 -9.36 -4.49 8.42
CA ILE A 84 -9.01 -3.14 8.83
C ILE A 84 -10.21 -2.22 8.52
N PRO A 85 -10.81 -1.57 9.54
CA PRO A 85 -11.88 -0.61 9.32
C PRO A 85 -11.44 0.47 8.33
N TYR A 86 -12.34 0.78 7.40
CA TYR A 86 -12.03 1.74 6.34
C TYR A 86 -12.92 2.97 6.44
N SER A 87 -12.45 3.95 7.22
CA SER A 87 -13.11 5.23 7.42
C SER A 87 -12.91 6.13 6.21
N ILE A 88 -13.58 5.81 5.10
CA ILE A 88 -13.40 6.45 3.79
C ILE A 88 -13.35 7.99 3.87
N PRO A 89 -14.28 8.69 4.54
CA PRO A 89 -14.26 10.17 4.61
C PRO A 89 -12.98 10.75 5.24
N LEU A 90 -12.34 10.01 6.15
CA LEU A 90 -11.11 10.45 6.84
C LEU A 90 -9.88 10.45 5.94
N LEU A 91 -9.97 9.89 4.73
CA LEU A 91 -8.94 10.05 3.72
C LEU A 91 -8.83 11.48 3.18
N SER A 92 -9.78 12.37 3.46
CA SER A 92 -9.64 13.75 3.01
C SER A 92 -8.39 14.41 3.61
N GLY A 93 -7.59 15.07 2.76
CA GLY A 93 -6.37 15.76 3.15
C GLY A 93 -5.45 16.04 1.97
N VAL A 94 -4.32 16.66 2.26
CA VAL A 94 -3.23 16.87 1.30
C VAL A 94 -2.18 15.80 1.53
N TYR A 95 -1.72 15.19 0.44
CA TYR A 95 -0.71 14.15 0.45
C TYR A 95 0.52 14.63 -0.30
N THR A 96 1.69 14.37 0.25
CA THR A 96 2.97 14.48 -0.45
C THR A 96 3.32 13.12 -1.01
N ILE A 97 3.58 13.06 -2.31
CA ILE A 97 3.95 11.85 -3.02
C ILE A 97 5.40 12.00 -3.47
N THR A 98 6.21 10.98 -3.24
CA THR A 98 7.56 10.89 -3.80
C THR A 98 7.78 9.53 -4.47
N GLN A 99 8.59 9.51 -5.52
CA GLN A 99 9.03 8.29 -6.19
C GLN A 99 10.51 8.39 -6.51
N GLN A 100 11.30 7.41 -6.09
CA GLN A 100 12.71 7.28 -6.40
C GLN A 100 12.92 6.04 -7.25
N LYS A 101 13.62 6.19 -8.37
CA LYS A 101 13.98 5.08 -9.26
C LYS A 101 15.44 4.74 -9.11
N PHE A 102 15.74 3.46 -9.06
CA PHE A 102 17.08 2.91 -8.95
C PHE A 102 17.31 1.89 -10.06
N GLU A 103 18.52 1.87 -10.59
CA GLU A 103 19.03 0.84 -11.49
C GLU A 103 20.34 0.34 -10.90
N ASP A 104 20.44 -0.95 -10.62
CA ASP A 104 21.61 -1.59 -9.98
C ASP A 104 22.09 -0.85 -8.71
N GLY A 105 21.13 -0.34 -7.93
CA GLY A 105 21.37 0.38 -6.69
C GLY A 105 21.70 1.88 -6.85
N VAL A 106 21.82 2.38 -8.07
CA VAL A 106 22.12 3.79 -8.37
C VAL A 106 20.82 4.56 -8.59
N VAL A 107 20.66 5.70 -7.89
CA VAL A 107 19.49 6.58 -8.06
C VAL A 107 19.52 7.20 -9.46
N GLN A 108 18.49 6.92 -10.25
CA GLN A 108 18.31 7.47 -11.59
C GLN A 108 17.50 8.77 -11.57
N ASN A 109 16.37 8.75 -10.88
CA ASN A 109 15.46 9.88 -10.83
C ASN A 109 14.71 9.92 -9.49
N HIS A 110 14.37 11.14 -9.06
CA HIS A 110 13.48 11.42 -7.96
C HIS A 110 12.34 12.31 -8.45
N TYR A 111 11.10 11.93 -8.19
CA TYR A 111 9.91 12.70 -8.53
C TYR A 111 9.15 13.01 -7.25
N SER A 112 8.57 14.20 -7.18
CA SER A 112 7.66 14.56 -6.09
C SER A 112 6.52 15.43 -6.57
N TYR A 113 5.35 15.30 -5.96
CA TYR A 113 4.19 16.16 -6.18
C TYR A 113 3.24 16.09 -4.99
N GLN A 114 2.24 16.96 -4.98
CA GLN A 114 1.18 16.94 -4.00
C GLN A 114 -0.15 16.56 -4.65
N ALA A 115 -0.95 15.80 -3.91
CA ALA A 115 -2.33 15.50 -4.27
C ALA A 115 -3.26 15.91 -3.12
N GLU A 116 -4.27 16.71 -3.41
CA GLU A 116 -5.36 16.98 -2.47
C GLU A 116 -6.53 16.07 -2.77
N LEU A 117 -6.98 15.37 -1.73
CA LEU A 117 -8.21 14.59 -1.74
C LEU A 117 -9.23 15.33 -0.87
N LYS A 118 -10.25 15.92 -1.49
CA LYS A 118 -11.32 16.65 -0.80
C LYS A 118 -12.59 15.83 -0.76
N TYR A 119 -13.04 15.43 0.43
CA TYR A 119 -14.33 14.78 0.59
C TYR A 119 -15.46 15.76 0.23
N LEU A 120 -16.37 15.32 -0.65
CA LEU A 120 -17.46 16.17 -1.13
C LEU A 120 -18.75 15.85 -0.38
N ARG A 121 -19.18 14.60 -0.41
CA ARG A 121 -20.46 14.13 0.15
C ARG A 121 -20.55 12.61 0.16
N ALA A 122 -21.55 12.09 0.89
CA ALA A 122 -22.04 10.73 0.75
C ALA A 122 -23.28 10.70 -0.14
N GLU A 123 -23.44 9.65 -0.93
CA GLU A 123 -24.65 9.34 -1.69
C GLU A 123 -25.00 7.87 -1.42
N GLN A 124 -26.01 7.61 -0.59
CA GLN A 124 -26.31 6.26 -0.10
C GLN A 124 -25.08 5.63 0.60
N ASP A 125 -24.57 4.51 0.08
CA ASP A 125 -23.37 3.81 0.57
C ASP A 125 -22.08 4.22 -0.18
N ASP A 126 -22.18 5.19 -1.10
CA ASP A 126 -21.04 5.70 -1.86
C ASP A 126 -20.50 7.01 -1.27
N HIS A 127 -19.22 7.23 -1.48
CA HIS A 127 -18.50 8.43 -1.05
C HIS A 127 -17.87 9.13 -2.25
N LEU A 128 -18.06 10.44 -2.35
CA LEU A 128 -17.52 11.22 -3.45
C LEU A 128 -16.38 12.12 -2.99
N PHE A 129 -15.32 12.15 -3.79
CA PHE A 129 -14.15 13.00 -3.56
C PHE A 129 -13.78 13.78 -4.81
N SER A 130 -13.16 14.93 -4.60
CA SER A 130 -12.39 15.65 -5.61
C SER A 130 -10.91 15.32 -5.43
N ILE A 131 -10.24 14.92 -6.50
CA ILE A 131 -8.78 14.77 -6.57
C ILE A 131 -8.22 15.97 -7.31
N GLN A 132 -7.21 16.62 -6.73
CA GLN A 132 -6.42 17.68 -7.36
C GLN A 132 -4.94 17.32 -7.25
N ILE A 133 -4.14 17.59 -8.30
CA ILE A 133 -2.69 17.36 -8.31
C ILE A 133 -1.98 18.70 -8.56
N PHE A 134 -0.87 18.95 -7.86
CA PHE A 134 -0.07 20.18 -8.00
C PHE A 134 1.39 19.97 -7.55
N GLY A 135 2.25 20.95 -7.86
CA GLY A 135 3.61 21.04 -7.32
C GLY A 135 4.57 19.93 -7.78
N SER A 136 4.56 19.56 -9.05
CA SER A 136 5.42 18.49 -9.59
C SER A 136 6.89 18.92 -9.74
N HIS A 137 7.81 18.19 -9.10
CA HIS A 137 9.25 18.40 -9.18
C HIS A 137 9.97 17.12 -9.65
N LYS A 138 11.13 17.29 -10.29
CA LYS A 138 12.03 16.22 -10.68
C LYS A 138 13.43 16.54 -10.16
N ASN A 139 14.05 15.63 -9.41
CA ASN A 139 15.37 15.77 -8.80
C ASN A 139 15.49 17.04 -7.93
N GLY A 140 14.41 17.37 -7.20
CA GLY A 140 14.36 18.54 -6.32
C GLY A 140 14.19 19.88 -7.03
N THR A 141 14.21 19.91 -8.37
CA THR A 141 13.97 21.12 -9.15
C THR A 141 12.61 21.06 -9.84
N GLU A 142 11.98 22.21 -9.96
CA GLU A 142 10.86 22.35 -10.87
C GLU A 142 11.42 22.17 -12.29
N SER A 143 10.94 21.15 -13.02
CA SER A 143 11.46 20.93 -14.37
C SER A 143 10.90 22.02 -15.29
N ASP A 144 11.80 22.78 -15.89
CA ASP A 144 11.49 23.83 -16.89
C ASP A 144 11.60 23.32 -18.33
N SER A 145 11.65 21.99 -18.51
CA SER A 145 11.58 21.41 -19.85
C SER A 145 10.22 21.67 -20.48
N LYS A 146 10.19 21.84 -21.80
CA LYS A 146 8.94 22.01 -22.57
C LYS A 146 7.91 20.91 -22.25
N MET A 147 8.37 19.67 -22.10
CA MET A 147 7.54 18.52 -21.75
C MET A 147 6.94 18.64 -20.34
N SER A 148 7.71 19.13 -19.37
CA SER A 148 7.21 19.39 -18.01
C SER A 148 6.18 20.52 -18.01
N SER A 149 6.46 21.63 -18.70
CA SER A 149 5.50 22.74 -18.84
C SER A 149 4.19 22.29 -19.51
N LEU A 150 4.27 21.51 -20.57
CA LEU A 150 3.09 20.93 -21.23
C LEU A 150 2.30 20.03 -20.26
N SER A 151 2.99 19.15 -19.54
CA SER A 151 2.35 18.22 -18.59
C SER A 151 1.62 18.97 -17.48
N LYS A 152 2.22 20.02 -16.91
CA LYS A 152 1.60 20.88 -15.90
C LYS A 152 0.38 21.62 -16.44
N ALA A 153 0.48 22.19 -17.63
CA ALA A 153 -0.63 22.90 -18.26
C ALA A 153 -1.81 21.97 -18.56
N CYS A 154 -1.53 20.77 -19.09
CA CYS A 154 -2.57 19.75 -19.27
C CYS A 154 -3.19 19.32 -17.93
N ALA A 155 -2.39 19.10 -16.88
CA ALA A 155 -2.90 18.75 -15.56
C ALA A 155 -3.81 19.85 -14.97
N ALA A 156 -3.46 21.12 -15.15
CA ALA A 156 -4.26 22.26 -14.70
C ALA A 156 -5.63 22.35 -15.41
N ILE A 157 -5.74 21.85 -16.64
CA ILE A 157 -7.00 21.78 -17.39
C ILE A 157 -7.85 20.58 -16.94
N LEU A 158 -7.20 19.44 -16.69
CA LEU A 158 -7.87 18.17 -16.43
C LEU A 158 -8.29 17.99 -14.96
N PHE A 159 -7.55 18.56 -14.00
CA PHE A 159 -7.89 18.48 -12.59
C PHE A 159 -8.64 19.76 -12.15
N PRO A 160 -9.63 19.65 -11.25
CA PRO A 160 -9.94 18.47 -10.44
C PRO A 160 -10.78 17.39 -11.15
N VAL A 161 -10.65 16.15 -10.66
CA VAL A 161 -11.46 15.00 -11.08
C VAL A 161 -12.33 14.55 -9.90
N GLU A 162 -13.63 14.37 -10.11
CA GLU A 162 -14.54 13.76 -9.14
C GLU A 162 -14.43 12.24 -9.25
N ILE A 163 -14.24 11.55 -8.13
CA ILE A 163 -14.29 10.09 -8.03
C ILE A 163 -15.42 9.65 -7.11
N ARG A 164 -16.05 8.52 -7.46
CA ARG A 164 -17.03 7.82 -6.62
C ARG A 164 -16.37 6.57 -6.05
N VAL A 165 -16.42 6.41 -4.73
CA VAL A 165 -15.85 5.28 -3.99
C VAL A 165 -17.01 4.51 -3.37
N GLY A 166 -17.18 3.25 -3.76
CA GLY A 166 -18.23 2.42 -3.20
C GLY A 166 -17.89 1.89 -1.81
N LYS A 167 -18.87 1.26 -1.14
CA LYS A 167 -18.74 0.66 0.20
C LYS A 167 -17.56 -0.30 0.43
N THR A 168 -17.00 -0.88 -0.64
CA THR A 168 -15.85 -1.79 -0.58
C THR A 168 -14.50 -1.07 -0.69
N GLY A 169 -14.54 0.26 -0.78
CA GLY A 169 -13.39 1.11 -0.99
C GLY A 169 -12.91 1.24 -2.43
N LYS A 170 -13.51 0.50 -3.37
CA LYS A 170 -13.15 0.59 -4.79
C LYS A 170 -13.72 1.87 -5.40
N ILE A 171 -12.90 2.59 -6.16
CA ILE A 171 -13.39 3.65 -7.04
C ILE A 171 -14.26 3.01 -8.12
N THR A 172 -15.53 3.40 -8.25
CA THR A 172 -16.50 2.87 -9.22
C THR A 172 -16.69 3.78 -10.43
N GLU A 173 -16.45 5.08 -10.27
CA GLU A 173 -16.65 6.10 -11.30
C GLU A 173 -15.60 7.21 -11.14
N ALA A 174 -15.23 7.83 -12.26
CA ALA A 174 -14.40 9.03 -12.30
C ALA A 174 -14.91 9.94 -13.41
N LYS A 175 -14.99 11.25 -13.15
CA LYS A 175 -15.42 12.25 -14.13
C LYS A 175 -14.72 13.57 -13.92
N PHE A 176 -14.53 14.32 -15.00
CA PHE A 176 -14.03 15.68 -14.91
C PHE A 176 -15.07 16.63 -14.31
N PHE A 177 -14.61 17.67 -13.61
CA PHE A 177 -15.48 18.75 -13.15
C PHE A 177 -16.00 19.62 -14.30
N HIS A 178 -15.15 19.85 -15.29
CA HIS A 178 -15.50 20.61 -16.49
C HIS A 178 -16.12 19.70 -17.54
N THR A 179 -17.00 20.27 -18.36
CA THR A 179 -17.58 19.56 -19.50
C THR A 179 -16.51 19.24 -20.54
N GLU A 180 -16.72 18.18 -21.30
CA GLU A 180 -15.83 17.76 -22.40
C GLU A 180 -15.51 18.92 -23.36
N THR A 181 -16.52 19.70 -23.73
CA THR A 181 -16.38 20.87 -24.62
C THR A 181 -15.44 21.92 -24.05
N VAL A 182 -15.55 22.22 -22.75
CA VAL A 182 -14.69 23.20 -22.08
C VAL A 182 -13.25 22.70 -22.06
N ILE A 183 -13.03 21.45 -21.69
CA ILE A 183 -11.69 20.83 -21.64
C ILE A 183 -11.05 20.84 -23.03
N LYS A 184 -11.78 20.44 -24.07
CA LYS A 184 -11.28 20.43 -25.45
C LYS A 184 -10.90 21.83 -25.93
N ASN A 185 -11.70 22.84 -25.61
CA ASN A 185 -11.41 24.23 -25.99
C ASN A 185 -10.13 24.75 -25.30
N GLU A 186 -9.95 24.46 -24.01
CA GLU A 186 -8.73 24.81 -23.28
C GLU A 186 -7.50 24.08 -23.84
N LEU A 187 -7.62 22.79 -24.17
CA LEU A 187 -6.56 22.02 -24.83
C LEU A 187 -6.23 22.58 -26.23
N ASP A 188 -7.22 23.01 -27.01
CA ASP A 188 -7.00 23.67 -28.30
C ASP A 188 -6.31 25.03 -28.16
N ASN A 189 -6.62 25.78 -27.11
CA ASN A 189 -5.90 27.00 -26.79
C ASN A 189 -4.45 26.69 -26.40
N LEU A 190 -4.21 25.67 -25.58
CA LEU A 190 -2.87 25.23 -25.19
C LEU A 190 -2.03 24.81 -26.41
N LYS A 191 -2.65 24.12 -27.38
CA LYS A 191 -2.00 23.67 -28.62
C LYS A 191 -1.44 24.83 -29.46
N LYS A 192 -2.03 26.04 -29.37
CA LYS A 192 -1.51 27.23 -30.05
C LYS A 192 -0.17 27.71 -29.48
N TYR A 193 0.12 27.39 -28.22
CA TYR A 193 1.39 27.72 -27.55
C TYR A 193 2.44 26.61 -27.72
N PHE A 194 2.02 25.35 -27.77
CA PHE A 194 2.90 24.19 -27.97
C PHE A 194 2.81 23.67 -29.42
N THR A 195 3.51 24.37 -30.32
CA THR A 195 3.37 24.20 -31.77
C THR A 195 4.16 23.06 -32.39
N ASP A 196 5.00 22.34 -31.63
CA ASP A 196 5.73 21.20 -32.18
C ASP A 196 4.84 19.96 -32.31
N ASP A 197 5.15 19.10 -33.27
CA ASP A 197 4.34 17.95 -33.62
C ASP A 197 4.15 16.95 -32.47
N LEU A 198 5.15 16.80 -31.60
CA LEU A 198 5.08 15.88 -30.45
C LEU A 198 4.08 16.40 -29.42
N SER A 199 4.20 17.67 -29.03
CA SER A 199 3.27 18.31 -28.10
C SER A 199 1.85 18.36 -28.66
N ALA A 200 1.71 18.70 -29.94
CA ALA A 200 0.42 18.73 -30.63
C ALA A 200 -0.24 17.34 -30.63
N SER A 201 0.52 16.28 -30.94
CA SER A 201 0.04 14.90 -30.93
C SER A 201 -0.36 14.44 -29.53
N TYR A 202 0.39 14.84 -28.50
CA TYR A 202 0.04 14.55 -27.11
C TYR A 202 -1.26 15.23 -26.68
N ILE A 203 -1.46 16.50 -27.04
CA ILE A 203 -2.71 17.23 -26.77
C ILE A 203 -3.89 16.55 -27.49
N ASP A 204 -3.73 16.16 -28.76
CA ASP A 204 -4.78 15.46 -29.50
C ASP A 204 -5.13 14.11 -28.87
N TYR A 205 -4.13 13.38 -28.36
CA TYR A 205 -4.35 12.16 -27.59
C TYR A 205 -5.16 12.41 -26.32
N LEU A 206 -4.86 13.48 -25.57
CA LEU A 206 -5.64 13.86 -24.38
C LEU A 206 -7.08 14.21 -24.75
N LYS A 207 -7.31 14.96 -25.84
CA LYS A 207 -8.66 15.28 -26.31
C LYS A 207 -9.49 14.02 -26.58
N LYS A 208 -8.91 13.02 -27.25
CA LYS A 208 -9.56 11.70 -27.47
C LYS A 208 -9.82 10.96 -26.16
N THR A 209 -8.91 11.09 -25.19
CA THR A 209 -9.07 10.45 -23.88
C THR A 209 -10.25 11.03 -23.10
N VAL A 210 -10.47 12.35 -23.20
CA VAL A 210 -11.56 13.06 -22.51
C VAL A 210 -12.93 12.62 -23.02
N GLU A 211 -13.05 12.16 -24.28
CA GLU A 211 -14.28 11.61 -24.86
C GLU A 211 -14.67 10.24 -24.26
N ASN A 212 -13.74 9.54 -23.60
CA ASN A 212 -13.92 8.18 -23.14
C ASN A 212 -13.93 8.09 -21.60
N HIS A 213 -15.12 8.11 -21.00
CA HIS A 213 -15.30 7.97 -19.55
C HIS A 213 -14.67 6.69 -18.95
N HIS A 214 -14.55 5.61 -19.73
CA HIS A 214 -13.89 4.41 -19.24
C HIS A 214 -12.37 4.62 -19.12
N GLN A 215 -11.77 5.42 -20.01
CA GLN A 215 -10.34 5.71 -19.98
C GLN A 215 -9.95 6.60 -18.79
N ILE A 216 -10.75 7.59 -18.40
CA ILE A 216 -10.46 8.38 -17.17
C ILE A 216 -10.50 7.50 -15.93
N LEU A 217 -11.53 6.65 -15.77
CA LEU A 217 -11.63 5.74 -14.64
C LEU A 217 -10.44 4.78 -14.59
N LYS A 218 -10.07 4.19 -15.74
CA LYS A 218 -8.89 3.32 -15.86
C LYS A 218 -7.61 4.07 -15.49
N SER A 219 -7.45 5.31 -15.97
CA SER A 219 -6.27 6.13 -15.70
C SER A 219 -6.12 6.47 -14.22
N ILE A 220 -7.22 6.88 -13.56
CA ILE A 220 -7.22 7.20 -12.13
C ILE A 220 -6.94 5.95 -11.27
N ARG A 221 -7.61 4.82 -11.57
CA ARG A 221 -7.37 3.54 -10.88
C ARG A 221 -5.92 3.05 -11.04
N ASN A 222 -5.31 3.32 -12.20
CA ASN A 222 -3.94 2.93 -12.50
C ASN A 222 -2.89 3.94 -11.98
N THR A 223 -3.18 4.65 -10.90
CA THR A 223 -2.18 5.48 -10.20
C THR A 223 -1.81 4.85 -8.85
N LEU A 224 -0.53 4.87 -8.50
CA LEU A 224 -0.06 4.34 -7.22
C LEU A 224 -0.74 5.00 -6.00
N PRO A 225 -0.93 6.34 -5.92
CA PRO A 225 -1.64 6.96 -4.80
C PRO A 225 -3.04 6.37 -4.61
N VAL A 226 -3.80 6.23 -5.70
CA VAL A 226 -5.14 5.64 -5.65
C VAL A 226 -5.08 4.18 -5.21
N GLN A 227 -4.10 3.43 -5.70
CA GLN A 227 -3.94 2.03 -5.34
C GLN A 227 -3.64 1.86 -3.84
N PHE A 228 -2.78 2.69 -3.27
CA PHE A 228 -2.46 2.60 -1.84
C PHE A 228 -3.58 3.12 -0.93
N LEU A 229 -4.34 4.13 -1.36
CA LEU A 229 -5.43 4.71 -0.57
C LEU A 229 -6.76 3.95 -0.70
N PHE A 230 -7.06 3.36 -1.87
CA PHE A 230 -8.37 2.77 -2.23
C PHE A 230 -8.28 1.29 -2.71
N GLY A 231 -7.08 0.70 -2.69
CA GLY A 231 -6.82 -0.65 -3.20
C GLY A 231 -7.29 -1.80 -2.31
N SER A 232 -6.78 -3.00 -2.57
CA SER A 232 -7.17 -4.25 -1.87
C SER A 232 -6.67 -4.37 -0.45
N PHE A 233 -5.78 -3.50 -0.01
CA PHE A 233 -5.29 -3.48 1.37
C PHE A 233 -6.42 -3.56 2.40
N TYR A 234 -7.44 -2.71 2.26
CA TYR A 234 -8.62 -2.69 3.15
C TYR A 234 -9.59 -3.86 2.96
N ARG A 235 -9.38 -4.68 1.93
CA ARG A 235 -10.18 -5.88 1.65
C ARG A 235 -9.53 -7.15 2.19
N ALA A 236 -8.26 -7.09 2.59
CA ALA A 236 -7.53 -8.20 3.18
C ALA A 236 -8.23 -8.71 4.44
N LYS A 237 -8.31 -10.04 4.57
CA LYS A 237 -8.97 -10.70 5.70
C LYS A 237 -7.91 -11.23 6.66
N TYR A 238 -8.03 -10.89 7.92
CA TYR A 238 -7.21 -11.39 9.02
C TYR A 238 -8.01 -12.47 9.76
N LYS A 239 -7.34 -13.57 10.10
CA LYS A 239 -7.91 -14.65 10.92
C LYS A 239 -7.61 -14.35 12.40
N ASP A 240 -7.11 -15.36 13.12
CA ASP A 240 -6.86 -15.31 14.56
C ASP A 240 -5.47 -14.75 14.92
N TRP A 241 -4.74 -14.18 13.97
CA TRP A 241 -3.40 -13.64 14.19
C TRP A 241 -3.12 -12.41 13.30
N THR A 242 -1.87 -11.98 13.29
CA THR A 242 -1.42 -10.74 12.64
C THR A 242 -1.32 -10.82 11.12
N ASP A 243 -1.27 -12.03 10.56
CA ASP A 243 -1.17 -12.25 9.12
C ASP A 243 -2.54 -12.34 8.46
N SER A 244 -2.69 -11.67 7.32
CA SER A 244 -3.88 -11.80 6.47
C SER A 244 -3.85 -13.08 5.65
N GLU A 245 -5.02 -13.48 5.16
CA GLU A 245 -5.14 -14.37 4.02
C GLU A 245 -4.45 -13.75 2.79
N ILE A 246 -4.02 -14.64 1.88
CA ILE A 246 -3.50 -14.26 0.58
C ILE A 246 -4.63 -13.65 -0.26
N TYR A 247 -4.32 -12.57 -0.98
CA TYR A 247 -5.21 -11.96 -1.96
C TYR A 247 -4.43 -11.51 -3.20
N HIS A 248 -5.17 -11.18 -4.26
CA HIS A 248 -4.59 -10.78 -5.53
C HIS A 248 -4.96 -9.36 -5.88
N GLU A 249 -4.03 -8.66 -6.53
CA GLU A 249 -4.26 -7.30 -6.99
C GLU A 249 -3.35 -6.94 -8.16
N PHE A 250 -3.83 -6.04 -9.02
CA PHE A 250 -3.05 -5.46 -10.10
C PHE A 250 -2.42 -4.14 -9.65
N ILE A 251 -1.08 -4.04 -9.66
CA ILE A 251 -0.37 -2.83 -9.24
C ILE A 251 0.22 -2.12 -10.48
N PRO A 252 -0.13 -0.84 -10.71
CA PRO A 252 0.30 -0.04 -11.87
C PRO A 252 1.66 0.63 -11.61
N TRP A 253 2.67 -0.16 -11.25
CA TRP A 253 3.96 0.40 -10.84
C TRP A 253 4.82 0.86 -12.04
N LEU A 254 4.91 0.05 -13.10
CA LEU A 254 5.71 0.40 -14.27
C LEU A 254 5.00 1.47 -15.11
N SER A 255 5.73 2.55 -15.42
CA SER A 255 5.19 3.65 -16.22
C SER A 255 4.84 3.17 -17.62
N THR A 256 3.66 3.56 -18.14
CA THR A 256 3.12 3.23 -19.48
C THR A 256 2.82 1.75 -19.75
N ALA A 257 3.22 0.83 -18.87
CA ALA A 257 2.87 -0.58 -18.95
C ALA A 257 1.50 -0.87 -18.33
N SER A 258 0.94 -2.01 -18.71
CA SER A 258 -0.22 -2.58 -18.02
C SER A 258 0.13 -2.92 -16.56
N PRO A 259 -0.82 -2.77 -15.62
CA PRO A 259 -0.63 -3.18 -14.23
C PRO A 259 -0.24 -4.66 -14.13
N ILE A 260 0.65 -4.99 -13.19
CA ILE A 260 1.15 -6.36 -12.96
C ILE A 260 0.33 -7.02 -11.85
N ARG A 261 -0.07 -8.28 -12.03
CA ARG A 261 -0.75 -9.06 -10.99
C ARG A 261 0.24 -9.52 -9.91
N PHE A 262 -0.09 -9.24 -8.65
CA PHE A 262 0.64 -9.73 -7.48
C PHE A 262 -0.24 -10.64 -6.63
N GLU A 263 0.40 -11.64 -6.04
CA GLU A 263 -0.08 -12.34 -4.86
C GLU A 263 0.43 -11.58 -3.62
N LEU A 264 -0.47 -11.20 -2.72
CA LEU A 264 -0.21 -10.29 -1.61
C LEU A 264 -0.68 -10.88 -0.29
N TYR A 265 0.03 -10.56 0.79
CA TYR A 265 -0.46 -10.72 2.16
C TYR A 265 0.05 -9.57 3.04
N ASN A 266 -0.65 -9.33 4.15
CA ASN A 266 -0.30 -8.28 5.10
C ASN A 266 0.03 -8.88 6.48
N ARG A 267 0.91 -8.22 7.23
CA ARG A 267 1.27 -8.54 8.60
C ARG A 267 1.12 -7.30 9.48
N ILE A 268 0.30 -7.40 10.51
CA ILE A 268 0.17 -6.38 11.55
C ILE A 268 1.39 -6.46 12.48
N LEU A 269 2.08 -5.33 12.68
CA LEU A 269 3.18 -5.23 13.64
C LEU A 269 2.65 -4.88 15.04
N PRO A 270 3.46 -5.08 16.11
CA PRO A 270 3.11 -4.58 17.42
C PRO A 270 2.75 -3.09 17.40
N LYS A 271 1.71 -2.72 18.15
CA LYS A 271 1.24 -1.35 18.32
C LYS A 271 2.34 -0.53 18.99
N ASP A 272 2.60 0.63 18.43
CA ASP A 272 3.41 1.66 19.07
C ASP A 272 2.46 2.58 19.84
N LYS A 273 2.20 2.25 21.11
CA LYS A 273 1.26 2.99 21.96
C LYS A 273 1.80 4.39 22.29
N ASP A 274 3.12 4.55 22.36
CA ASP A 274 3.76 5.83 22.73
C ASP A 274 3.59 6.86 21.62
N ASN A 275 3.68 6.43 20.37
CA ASN A 275 3.50 7.31 19.20
C ASN A 275 2.09 7.24 18.59
N ASN A 276 1.16 6.48 19.19
CA ASN A 276 -0.19 6.25 18.68
C ASN A 276 -0.22 5.71 17.23
N ILE A 277 0.68 4.79 16.91
CA ILE A 277 0.88 4.26 15.54
C ILE A 277 0.56 2.77 15.47
N LEU A 278 -0.13 2.39 14.38
CA LEU A 278 -0.24 1.02 13.91
C LEU A 278 0.53 0.87 12.60
N LYS A 279 1.49 -0.08 12.56
CA LYS A 279 2.21 -0.43 11.34
C LYS A 279 1.73 -1.75 10.77
N ILE A 280 1.55 -1.79 9.45
CA ILE A 280 1.17 -3.01 8.72
C ILE A 280 2.12 -3.16 7.54
N LYS A 281 2.80 -4.30 7.44
CA LYS A 281 3.66 -4.63 6.30
C LYS A 281 2.91 -5.48 5.30
N GLN A 282 2.90 -5.06 4.04
CA GLN A 282 2.43 -5.82 2.90
C GLN A 282 3.61 -6.43 2.17
N PHE A 283 3.49 -7.68 1.78
CA PHE A 283 4.49 -8.40 1.00
C PHE A 283 3.82 -8.91 -0.28
N GLY A 284 4.58 -8.93 -1.37
CA GLY A 284 4.08 -9.33 -2.67
C GLY A 284 5.12 -9.97 -3.57
N ALA A 285 4.67 -10.99 -4.29
CA ALA A 285 5.40 -11.59 -5.40
C ALA A 285 4.53 -11.55 -6.66
N SER A 286 5.13 -11.30 -7.82
CA SER A 286 4.39 -11.34 -9.08
C SER A 286 3.81 -12.73 -9.33
N CYS A 287 2.56 -12.75 -9.78
CA CYS A 287 1.88 -13.95 -10.27
C CYS A 287 1.26 -13.71 -11.66
N ASP A 288 1.91 -12.84 -12.44
CA ASP A 288 1.51 -12.45 -13.78
C ASP A 288 2.24 -13.30 -14.81
N TYR A 289 1.51 -13.89 -15.77
CA TYR A 289 2.13 -14.74 -16.78
C TYR A 289 2.81 -13.93 -17.90
N ARG A 290 2.47 -12.65 -18.05
CA ARG A 290 2.95 -11.79 -19.13
C ARG A 290 4.43 -11.51 -18.98
N ASN A 291 5.14 -11.42 -20.10
CA ASN A 291 6.50 -10.91 -20.16
C ASN A 291 6.51 -9.37 -20.28
N LEU A 292 7.68 -8.76 -20.21
CA LEU A 292 7.81 -7.29 -20.24
C LEU A 292 7.22 -6.68 -21.52
N ASN A 293 7.48 -7.25 -22.70
CA ASN A 293 6.95 -6.74 -23.97
C ASN A 293 5.42 -6.77 -24.01
N GLN A 294 4.81 -7.85 -23.51
CA GLN A 294 3.36 -8.00 -23.40
C GLN A 294 2.74 -7.02 -22.41
N LEU A 295 3.47 -6.59 -21.37
CA LEU A 295 2.99 -5.56 -20.47
C LEU A 295 2.95 -4.17 -21.15
N TYR A 296 3.88 -3.88 -22.05
CA TYR A 296 3.90 -2.62 -22.81
C TYR A 296 2.99 -2.62 -24.04
N ASP A 297 2.57 -3.80 -24.50
CA ASP A 297 1.57 -3.93 -25.56
C ASP A 297 0.17 -3.62 -25.02
N LYS A 298 -0.41 -2.51 -25.49
CA LYS A 298 -1.73 -2.03 -25.05
C LYS A 298 -2.88 -2.91 -25.55
N ASP A 299 -2.63 -3.70 -26.59
CA ASP A 299 -3.62 -4.62 -27.17
C ASP A 299 -3.55 -6.01 -26.51
N TYR A 300 -2.55 -6.26 -25.65
CA TYR A 300 -2.37 -7.52 -24.95
C TYR A 300 -3.06 -7.52 -23.59
N GLU A 301 -4.22 -8.19 -23.51
CA GLU A 301 -4.97 -8.32 -22.26
C GLU A 301 -4.48 -9.46 -21.36
N TYR A 302 -4.72 -9.32 -20.05
CA TYR A 302 -4.46 -10.38 -19.09
C TYR A 302 -5.59 -11.42 -19.11
N HIS A 303 -5.23 -12.70 -19.22
CA HIS A 303 -6.15 -13.83 -19.14
C HIS A 303 -5.88 -14.68 -17.90
N GLU A 304 -6.87 -14.78 -17.02
CA GLU A 304 -6.75 -15.45 -15.71
C GLU A 304 -6.45 -16.96 -15.80
N GLN A 305 -6.77 -17.60 -16.91
CA GLN A 305 -6.52 -19.04 -17.12
C GLN A 305 -5.09 -19.35 -17.57
N SER A 306 -4.32 -18.33 -17.97
CA SER A 306 -2.95 -18.51 -18.45
C SER A 306 -1.99 -18.79 -17.31
N THR A 307 -1.08 -19.74 -17.53
CA THR A 307 -0.09 -20.16 -16.54
C THR A 307 1.20 -19.34 -16.63
N ILE A 308 1.76 -19.03 -15.46
CA ILE A 308 3.11 -18.47 -15.33
C ILE A 308 4.11 -19.42 -15.99
N ASN A 309 5.10 -18.85 -16.67
CA ASN A 309 6.16 -19.58 -17.36
C ASN A 309 7.51 -18.87 -17.18
N ASN A 310 8.58 -19.43 -17.75
CA ASN A 310 9.94 -18.93 -17.56
C ASN A 310 10.21 -17.54 -18.16
N HIS A 311 9.30 -17.00 -18.98
CA HIS A 311 9.41 -15.65 -19.55
C HIS A 311 8.52 -14.64 -18.82
N SER A 312 7.72 -15.09 -17.86
CA SER A 312 6.87 -14.23 -17.05
C SER A 312 7.70 -13.25 -16.22
N VAL A 313 7.18 -12.05 -16.00
CA VAL A 313 7.86 -11.08 -15.15
C VAL A 313 8.01 -11.60 -13.72
N VAL A 314 9.20 -11.40 -13.16
CA VAL A 314 9.52 -11.71 -11.77
C VAL A 314 9.73 -10.40 -11.03
N CYS A 315 8.76 -10.05 -10.18
CA CYS A 315 8.77 -8.83 -9.42
C CYS A 315 8.54 -9.11 -7.94
N ARG A 316 9.09 -8.24 -7.09
CA ARG A 316 8.82 -8.20 -5.65
C ARG A 316 8.24 -6.86 -5.25
N HIS A 317 7.40 -6.91 -4.24
CA HIS A 317 6.76 -5.73 -3.65
C HIS A 317 6.79 -5.84 -2.14
N GLU A 318 7.17 -4.77 -1.46
CA GLU A 318 7.00 -4.63 -0.02
C GLU A 318 6.48 -3.23 0.29
N ALA A 319 5.47 -3.10 1.15
CA ALA A 319 5.01 -1.80 1.61
C ALA A 319 4.79 -1.76 3.12
N GLU A 320 5.16 -0.66 3.76
CA GLU A 320 4.81 -0.37 5.15
C GLU A 320 3.74 0.72 5.19
N TYR A 321 2.56 0.36 5.70
CA TYR A 321 1.49 1.29 6.01
C TYR A 321 1.65 1.73 7.47
N THR A 322 1.71 3.05 7.67
CA THR A 322 1.66 3.70 8.99
C THR A 322 0.28 4.33 9.15
N LEU A 323 -0.47 3.84 10.12
CA LEU A 323 -1.83 4.29 10.43
C LEU A 323 -1.87 4.93 11.82
N ASP A 324 -2.77 5.89 12.00
CA ASP A 324 -3.14 6.38 13.33
C ASP A 324 -3.88 5.27 14.09
N LEU A 325 -3.46 4.97 15.32
CA LEU A 325 -3.98 3.84 16.08
C LEU A 325 -5.44 4.04 16.55
N ILE A 326 -5.92 5.29 16.64
CA ILE A 326 -7.26 5.62 17.13
C ILE A 326 -8.29 5.50 16.01
N ASN A 327 -8.04 6.16 14.88
CA ASN A 327 -8.99 6.26 13.77
C ASN A 327 -8.64 5.38 12.56
N LEU A 328 -7.47 4.73 12.58
CA LEU A 328 -6.97 3.79 11.57
C LEU A 328 -6.86 4.41 10.18
N MET A 329 -6.67 5.73 10.14
CA MET A 329 -6.40 6.46 8.91
C MET A 329 -4.92 6.30 8.54
N ILE A 330 -4.65 6.05 7.26
CA ILE A 330 -3.29 6.04 6.71
C ILE A 330 -2.69 7.43 6.86
N GLN A 331 -1.55 7.50 7.56
CA GLN A 331 -0.69 8.66 7.66
C GLN A 331 0.43 8.60 6.62
N LYS A 332 1.04 7.43 6.43
CA LYS A 332 2.12 7.22 5.47
C LYS A 332 2.06 5.82 4.87
N VAL A 333 2.40 5.68 3.60
CA VAL A 333 2.76 4.41 2.98
C VAL A 333 4.12 4.57 2.32
N GLU A 334 5.03 3.64 2.58
CA GLU A 334 6.32 3.53 1.91
C GLU A 334 6.38 2.16 1.23
N ALA A 335 6.49 2.15 -0.09
CA ALA A 335 6.44 0.96 -0.91
C ALA A 335 7.72 0.81 -1.72
N ASN A 336 8.24 -0.40 -1.78
CA ASN A 336 9.43 -0.80 -2.51
C ASN A 336 9.01 -1.83 -3.56
N PHE A 337 9.44 -1.61 -4.78
CA PHE A 337 9.18 -2.49 -5.89
C PHE A 337 10.49 -2.88 -6.54
N GLU A 338 10.63 -4.13 -6.96
CA GLU A 338 11.82 -4.66 -7.62
C GLU A 338 11.41 -5.52 -8.81
N ILE A 339 12.11 -5.38 -9.94
CA ILE A 339 11.96 -6.23 -11.12
C ILE A 339 13.35 -6.56 -11.69
N GLN A 340 13.51 -7.80 -12.13
CA GLN A 340 14.71 -8.22 -12.85
C GLN A 340 14.45 -8.19 -14.35
N ILE A 341 15.29 -7.45 -15.09
CA ILE A 341 15.20 -7.30 -16.55
C ILE A 341 16.55 -7.73 -17.15
N GLY A 342 16.65 -9.00 -17.56
CA GLY A 342 17.93 -9.58 -17.95
C GLY A 342 18.90 -9.59 -16.78
N ASP A 343 20.04 -8.91 -16.95
CA ASP A 343 21.08 -8.79 -15.92
C ASP A 343 20.94 -7.53 -15.04
N VAL A 344 19.94 -6.68 -15.32
CA VAL A 344 19.71 -5.41 -14.61
C VAL A 344 18.61 -5.59 -13.57
N THR A 345 18.81 -5.00 -12.39
CA THR A 345 17.76 -4.89 -11.36
C THR A 345 17.26 -3.46 -11.30
N GLU A 346 15.99 -3.27 -11.64
CA GLU A 346 15.30 -2.00 -11.42
C GLU A 346 14.54 -2.04 -10.09
N ARG A 347 14.68 -0.99 -9.30
CA ARG A 347 13.97 -0.83 -8.04
C ARG A 347 13.34 0.56 -7.95
N ASP A 348 12.10 0.63 -7.51
CA ASP A 348 11.45 1.91 -7.20
C ASP A 348 11.02 1.96 -5.74
N ILE A 349 11.20 3.13 -5.14
CA ILE A 349 10.66 3.46 -3.82
C ILE A 349 9.59 4.52 -4.02
N PHE A 350 8.35 4.22 -3.63
CA PHE A 350 7.22 5.11 -3.67
C PHE A 350 6.77 5.45 -2.25
N THR A 351 6.59 6.73 -1.95
CA THR A 351 6.05 7.17 -0.66
C THR A 351 4.85 8.07 -0.88
N ILE A 352 3.81 7.86 -0.08
CA ILE A 352 2.69 8.79 0.07
C ILE A 352 2.52 9.11 1.55
N GLU A 353 2.50 10.40 1.88
CA GLU A 353 2.42 10.86 3.27
C GLU A 353 1.38 11.99 3.39
N LYS A 354 0.41 11.78 4.27
CA LYS A 354 -0.62 12.77 4.60
C LYS A 354 0.01 13.90 5.39
N GLN A 355 -0.19 15.13 4.94
CA GLN A 355 0.25 16.31 5.65
C GLN A 355 -0.65 16.53 6.87
N LEU A 356 -0.05 16.55 8.06
CA LEU A 356 -0.72 16.94 9.28
C LEU A 356 -0.97 18.45 9.24
N LYS A 357 -2.20 18.86 9.59
CA LYS A 357 -2.58 20.28 9.67
C LYS A 357 -2.13 20.92 10.97
#